data_AF-A0A8S9XSX2-F1
#
_entry.id   AF-A0A8S9XSX2-F1
#
_cell.length_a   1.000
_cell.length_b   1.000
_cell.length_c   1.000
_cell.angle_alpha   90.00
_cell.angle_beta   90.00
_cell.angle_gamma   90.00
#
_symmetry.space_group_name_H-M   'P 1'
#
loop_
_entity.id
_entity.type
_entity.pdbx_description
1 polymer ?
#
loop_
_entity_poly.entity_id
_entity_poly.type
_entity_poly.pdbx_seq_one_letter_code
_entity_poly.pdbx_strand_id
1 'polypeptide(L)'
;MINMKSENNNNNFFPNLTCLLPSSRLILNLLLFLRTIEWSSVYRAMEQAAKEMSSDSLATDSKSSSLNSKFGQDSSSGGGTLLASSAADPGTSPPPSPEGPPLLGGETIQDVANDVTYLCPYRGPTRGYLYVTNYKIYFRSTDRDNVYVLEVPLGVISRVEKVGGHSSKGENSYGLELFCKDMRNLRFGHKQENRSRRTVFEKLITYAFPLSNKKNLFAFDYKENVSENGWSVYDPRAEFTRMGIPNDMWQICTLNESYTICDSYPAVWAIPAMTKEEDIRAVAGFRSRGRIPILSWIHPESQATLTRCSQPLVGVSGKRSREDEKYIQSIMDANAQSHKMFICDARPSANAIANKAKGGGYEAEDAYPHADIVFFDIHNIHVMRESLRKLKEICFPVIEEARWLSNLESTYWLKHIKNILNGAGRIVDKIEAHKTSVLVHCSDGWDRTAQLTALSMLLLDPFYRTIKGFEVLIEKEWLSFGHKFQQRIGHGDNNHSDADRSPVFLQFIDCVWQVTQLFPNAFEFNDCFLITIVDHLYSCRFGTFLYSSERERVTNQVKQKTISLWSHINSSIDMYKNPFTSLSSKY
;
A
#
# COMPACT_ATOMS: atom_id res chain seq x y z
N MET A 1 -30.70 -36.79 18.91
CA MET A 1 -31.68 -36.50 17.84
C MET A 1 -32.55 -35.33 18.28
N ILE A 2 -32.33 -34.12 17.74
CA ILE A 2 -33.34 -33.07 17.65
C ILE A 2 -33.25 -32.55 16.21
N ASN A 3 -34.38 -32.24 15.60
CA ASN A 3 -34.52 -32.04 14.16
C ASN A 3 -34.89 -30.57 13.91
N MET A 4 -34.07 -29.83 13.15
CA MET A 4 -34.42 -28.50 12.66
C MET A 4 -34.54 -28.53 11.14
N LYS A 5 -35.75 -28.21 10.66
CA LYS A 5 -36.07 -28.12 9.25
C LYS A 5 -35.55 -26.81 8.66
N SER A 6 -35.33 -26.80 7.36
CA SER A 6 -35.23 -25.57 6.59
C SER A 6 -36.57 -24.83 6.56
N GLU A 7 -36.54 -23.54 6.88
CA GLU A 7 -37.56 -22.59 6.42
C GLU A 7 -36.89 -21.55 5.53
N ASN A 8 -37.64 -21.07 4.55
CA ASN A 8 -37.14 -20.27 3.44
C ASN A 8 -37.96 -18.97 3.34
N ASN A 9 -37.39 -17.93 2.74
CA ASN A 9 -37.96 -16.59 2.54
C ASN A 9 -38.22 -15.73 3.80
N ASN A 10 -37.38 -14.70 3.99
CA ASN A 10 -37.80 -13.31 3.74
C ASN A 10 -36.63 -12.31 3.83
N ASN A 11 -35.78 -12.28 2.78
CA ASN A 11 -34.78 -11.23 2.63
C ASN A 11 -35.42 -9.94 2.09
N ASN A 12 -35.84 -9.03 2.98
CA ASN A 12 -36.35 -7.71 2.59
C ASN A 12 -36.15 -6.64 3.69
N PHE A 13 -34.89 -6.42 4.12
CA PHE A 13 -34.55 -5.41 5.14
C PHE A 13 -33.21 -4.68 4.91
N PHE A 14 -32.88 -4.32 3.66
CA PHE A 14 -31.80 -3.38 3.33
C PHE A 14 -32.12 -2.49 2.11
N PRO A 15 -32.92 -1.41 2.28
CA PRO A 15 -32.99 -0.34 1.29
C PRO A 15 -31.70 0.52 1.30
N ASN A 16 -31.31 1.04 0.14
CA ASN A 16 -30.30 2.10 -0.04
C ASN A 16 -28.83 1.78 0.34
N LEU A 17 -28.27 0.67 -0.15
CA LEU A 17 -26.82 0.37 -0.11
C LEU A 17 -26.15 0.41 -1.51
N THR A 18 -26.70 1.24 -2.41
CA THR A 18 -26.36 1.31 -3.84
C THR A 18 -25.17 2.20 -4.21
N CYS A 19 -24.49 2.82 -3.23
CA CYS A 19 -23.42 3.80 -3.48
C CYS A 19 -21.99 3.27 -3.27
N LEU A 20 -21.78 2.01 -2.92
CA LEU A 20 -20.45 1.41 -2.89
C LEU A 20 -19.95 1.14 -4.32
N LEU A 21 -18.84 1.78 -4.70
CA LEU A 21 -18.26 1.73 -6.04
C LEU A 21 -17.99 0.28 -6.51
N PRO A 22 -18.13 -0.03 -7.82
CA PRO A 22 -17.76 -1.34 -8.35
C PRO A 22 -16.28 -1.74 -8.18
N SER A 23 -15.38 -0.82 -7.80
CA SER A 23 -13.98 -1.12 -7.37
C SER A 23 -13.96 -1.99 -6.12
N SER A 24 -14.67 -1.55 -5.08
CA SER A 24 -14.69 -2.16 -3.76
C SER A 24 -14.96 -3.66 -3.80
N ARG A 25 -15.83 -4.11 -4.72
CA ARG A 25 -16.19 -5.52 -4.89
C ARG A 25 -15.03 -6.42 -5.30
N LEU A 26 -13.99 -5.95 -6.00
CA LEU A 26 -12.88 -6.85 -6.37
C LEU A 26 -11.90 -7.06 -5.20
N ILE A 27 -11.64 -6.01 -4.41
CA ILE A 27 -10.87 -6.13 -3.17
C ILE A 27 -11.70 -6.92 -2.14
N LEU A 28 -12.96 -6.54 -1.93
CA LEU A 28 -13.88 -7.27 -1.05
C LEU A 28 -14.07 -8.73 -1.49
N ASN A 29 -14.04 -9.06 -2.78
CA ASN A 29 -14.03 -10.46 -3.23
C ASN A 29 -12.72 -11.17 -2.89
N LEU A 30 -11.55 -10.54 -3.08
CA LEU A 30 -10.26 -11.13 -2.68
C LEU A 30 -10.26 -11.45 -1.18
N LEU A 31 -10.71 -10.50 -0.37
CA LEU A 31 -10.81 -10.63 1.09
C LEU A 31 -11.87 -11.68 1.48
N LEU A 32 -13.13 -11.55 1.03
CA LEU A 32 -14.20 -12.52 1.31
C LEU A 32 -13.93 -13.93 0.74
N PHE A 33 -13.05 -14.08 -0.25
CA PHE A 33 -12.60 -15.39 -0.73
C PHE A 33 -11.51 -15.98 0.17
N LEU A 34 -10.62 -15.20 0.76
CA LEU A 34 -9.64 -15.71 1.74
C LEU A 34 -10.30 -16.29 3.01
N ARG A 35 -11.60 -16.01 3.20
CA ARG A 35 -12.50 -16.65 4.18
C ARG A 35 -12.84 -18.12 3.88
N THR A 36 -12.73 -18.60 2.63
CA THR A 36 -13.08 -19.99 2.25
C THR A 36 -11.91 -20.97 2.28
N ILE A 37 -10.71 -20.51 2.65
CA ILE A 37 -9.56 -21.39 2.93
C ILE A 37 -9.67 -21.91 4.36
N GLU A 38 -9.49 -23.21 4.59
CA GLU A 38 -9.34 -23.74 5.94
C GLU A 38 -8.02 -23.27 6.57
N TRP A 39 -8.12 -22.25 7.43
CA TRP A 39 -7.03 -21.79 8.29
C TRP A 39 -6.58 -22.83 9.34
N SER A 40 -7.17 -24.04 9.35
CA SER A 40 -6.74 -25.21 10.13
C SER A 40 -5.28 -25.63 9.86
N SER A 41 -4.73 -25.22 8.70
CA SER A 41 -3.33 -25.39 8.30
C SER A 41 -2.40 -24.29 8.83
N VAL A 42 -2.88 -23.05 8.98
CA VAL A 42 -2.12 -21.91 9.52
C VAL A 42 -2.16 -21.90 11.04
N TYR A 43 -3.30 -22.23 11.65
CA TYR A 43 -3.42 -22.52 13.08
C TYR A 43 -2.41 -23.61 13.48
N ARG A 44 -2.37 -24.72 12.72
CA ARG A 44 -1.33 -25.74 12.87
C ARG A 44 0.07 -25.17 12.68
N ALA A 45 0.34 -24.36 11.65
CA ALA A 45 1.67 -23.75 11.47
C ALA A 45 2.09 -22.82 12.63
N MET A 46 1.16 -22.21 13.36
CA MET A 46 1.45 -21.38 14.54
C MET A 46 1.69 -22.25 15.79
N GLU A 47 0.87 -23.28 16.04
CA GLU A 47 1.15 -24.28 17.08
C GLU A 47 2.45 -25.06 16.83
N GLN A 48 2.76 -25.33 15.56
CA GLN A 48 3.87 -26.17 15.13
C GLN A 48 5.18 -25.38 15.10
N ALA A 49 5.15 -24.09 14.77
CA ALA A 49 6.28 -23.19 15.02
C ALA A 49 6.67 -23.14 16.51
N ALA A 50 5.69 -23.22 17.43
CA ALA A 50 5.95 -23.30 18.87
C ALA A 50 6.46 -24.69 19.33
N LYS A 51 6.48 -25.70 18.47
CA LYS A 51 6.94 -27.08 18.76
C LYS A 51 8.23 -27.45 18.03
N GLU A 52 8.48 -26.91 16.84
CA GLU A 52 9.65 -27.20 15.99
C GLU A 52 10.90 -26.36 16.32
N MET A 53 10.80 -25.42 17.28
CA MET A 53 11.94 -24.65 17.82
C MET A 53 12.98 -25.49 18.61
N SER A 54 12.92 -26.83 18.54
CA SER A 54 13.70 -27.75 19.36
C SER A 54 14.74 -28.60 18.61
N SER A 55 14.83 -28.57 17.27
CA SER A 55 15.72 -29.49 16.54
C SER A 55 16.28 -28.99 15.20
N ASP A 56 17.61 -28.84 15.19
CA ASP A 56 18.55 -29.11 14.09
C ASP A 56 18.62 -28.24 12.82
N SER A 57 19.66 -28.53 12.02
CA SER A 57 20.36 -27.58 11.15
C SER A 57 21.14 -28.25 9.98
N LEU A 58 21.65 -27.41 9.08
CA LEU A 58 22.70 -27.67 8.07
C LEU A 58 22.37 -28.50 6.80
N ALA A 59 23.28 -28.36 5.80
CA ALA A 59 23.32 -28.93 4.44
C ALA A 59 22.21 -28.46 3.46
N THR A 60 22.44 -27.84 2.28
CA THR A 60 23.34 -28.08 1.12
C THR A 60 22.98 -29.34 0.30
N ASP A 61 23.01 -29.39 -1.04
CA ASP A 61 23.74 -28.55 -2.01
C ASP A 61 23.20 -28.62 -3.48
N SER A 62 23.77 -27.80 -4.37
CA SER A 62 24.11 -28.08 -5.78
C SER A 62 23.05 -28.23 -6.91
N LYS A 63 23.16 -27.30 -7.89
CA LYS A 63 23.37 -27.52 -9.36
C LYS A 63 22.28 -28.22 -10.22
N SER A 64 22.31 -28.23 -11.57
CA SER A 64 22.67 -27.21 -12.59
C SER A 64 22.49 -27.80 -14.01
N SER A 65 21.96 -27.05 -15.00
CA SER A 65 22.32 -27.22 -16.43
C SER A 65 21.73 -26.09 -17.31
N SER A 66 22.30 -25.92 -18.50
CA SER A 66 21.95 -24.93 -19.52
C SER A 66 21.86 -25.58 -20.91
N LEU A 67 21.20 -24.91 -21.87
CA LEU A 67 21.74 -24.58 -23.21
C LEU A 67 20.66 -24.05 -24.20
N ASN A 68 21.08 -23.07 -25.02
CA ASN A 68 20.82 -22.82 -26.46
C ASN A 68 19.64 -23.55 -27.17
N SER A 69 18.88 -22.96 -28.10
CA SER A 69 18.86 -21.62 -28.75
C SER A 69 17.49 -21.45 -29.48
N LYS A 70 17.17 -20.60 -30.48
CA LYS A 70 17.90 -19.74 -31.45
C LYS A 70 16.93 -18.65 -32.01
N PHE A 71 17.31 -17.93 -33.08
CA PHE A 71 16.47 -16.95 -33.80
C PHE A 71 16.81 -16.93 -35.32
N GLY A 72 15.92 -16.35 -36.14
CA GLY A 72 16.05 -16.12 -37.59
C GLY A 72 14.89 -16.74 -38.39
N GLN A 73 14.37 -16.13 -39.47
CA GLN A 73 14.79 -14.94 -40.22
C GLN A 73 13.62 -14.28 -40.98
N ASP A 74 13.72 -12.96 -41.24
CA ASP A 74 13.32 -12.23 -42.47
C ASP A 74 11.83 -12.13 -42.91
N SER A 75 11.36 -11.09 -43.61
CA SER A 75 11.89 -9.73 -43.93
C SER A 75 10.77 -8.76 -44.43
N SER A 76 11.11 -7.47 -44.64
CA SER A 76 10.53 -6.42 -45.54
C SER A 76 9.20 -6.67 -46.31
N SER A 77 8.29 -5.71 -46.59
CA SER A 77 8.30 -4.22 -46.67
C SER A 77 6.84 -3.67 -46.43
N GLY A 78 6.36 -2.47 -46.79
CA GLY A 78 6.89 -1.28 -47.50
C GLY A 78 5.77 -0.35 -48.03
N GLY A 79 5.96 1.00 -48.02
CA GLY A 79 5.00 2.02 -48.51
C GLY A 79 3.74 2.22 -47.64
N GLY A 80 3.00 3.35 -47.66
CA GLY A 80 3.12 4.61 -48.41
C GLY A 80 2.03 4.80 -49.49
N THR A 81 1.30 5.93 -49.64
CA THR A 81 1.22 7.18 -48.83
C THR A 81 0.00 8.06 -49.27
N LEU A 82 -0.46 9.01 -48.43
CA LEU A 82 -1.23 10.26 -48.75
C LEU A 82 -2.73 10.15 -49.22
N LEU A 83 -3.68 10.87 -48.57
CA LEU A 83 -4.38 12.13 -48.97
C LEU A 83 -5.62 11.94 -49.89
N ALA A 84 -6.70 12.76 -49.88
CA ALA A 84 -7.22 13.79 -48.95
C ALA A 84 -8.67 14.22 -49.32
N SER A 85 -9.38 14.94 -48.42
CA SER A 85 -10.58 15.79 -48.68
C SER A 85 -11.85 15.06 -49.21
N SER A 86 -13.11 15.53 -49.09
CA SER A 86 -13.81 16.63 -48.37
C SER A 86 -15.24 16.10 -48.01
N ALA A 87 -16.27 16.81 -47.53
CA ALA A 87 -16.49 18.22 -47.17
C ALA A 87 -17.36 18.32 -45.88
N ALA A 88 -18.50 19.01 -45.90
CA ALA A 88 -19.50 19.10 -44.82
C ALA A 88 -20.90 19.43 -45.38
N ASP A 89 -21.96 19.10 -44.63
CA ASP A 89 -23.29 19.73 -44.71
C ASP A 89 -24.05 19.49 -43.36
N PRO A 90 -25.13 20.24 -43.03
CA PRO A 90 -25.51 20.47 -41.62
C PRO A 90 -26.87 19.89 -41.20
N GLY A 91 -27.23 20.13 -39.93
CA GLY A 91 -28.63 20.19 -39.50
C GLY A 91 -29.14 18.99 -38.71
N THR A 92 -28.93 19.01 -37.40
CA THR A 92 -29.92 18.48 -36.43
C THR A 92 -29.71 19.15 -35.07
N SER A 93 -30.79 19.60 -34.44
CA SER A 93 -30.74 20.12 -33.07
C SER A 93 -30.42 19.00 -32.08
N PRO A 94 -29.57 19.24 -31.07
CA PRO A 94 -29.20 18.17 -30.14
C PRO A 94 -30.38 17.74 -29.25
N PRO A 95 -30.49 16.44 -28.93
CA PRO A 95 -31.47 15.95 -27.95
C PRO A 95 -31.13 16.46 -26.53
N PRO A 96 -32.09 16.41 -25.58
CA PRO A 96 -31.88 16.91 -24.21
C PRO A 96 -30.66 16.28 -23.53
N SER A 97 -29.89 17.10 -22.82
CA SER A 97 -28.64 16.71 -22.16
C SER A 97 -28.88 15.61 -21.12
N PRO A 98 -28.06 14.53 -21.11
CA PRO A 98 -28.07 13.58 -20.00
C PRO A 98 -27.68 14.26 -18.69
N GLU A 99 -28.17 13.74 -17.57
CA GLU A 99 -27.58 14.03 -16.26
C GLU A 99 -26.09 13.61 -16.29
N GLY A 100 -25.20 14.58 -16.08
CA GLY A 100 -23.76 14.35 -16.06
C GLY A 100 -23.30 13.58 -14.82
N PRO A 101 -21.98 13.33 -14.68
CA PRO A 101 -21.41 12.82 -13.44
C PRO A 101 -21.76 13.72 -12.25
N PRO A 102 -22.04 13.17 -11.06
CA PRO A 102 -22.02 13.96 -9.84
C PRO A 102 -20.60 14.50 -9.63
N LEU A 103 -20.44 15.81 -9.53
CA LEU A 103 -19.12 16.45 -9.43
C LEU A 103 -18.79 16.74 -7.96
N LEU A 104 -17.57 16.37 -7.55
CA LEU A 104 -16.98 16.84 -6.31
C LEU A 104 -16.61 18.33 -6.38
N GLY A 105 -16.43 19.00 -5.24
CA GLY A 105 -15.96 20.39 -5.25
C GLY A 105 -14.54 20.49 -5.82
N GLY A 106 -14.36 21.34 -6.83
CA GLY A 106 -13.14 21.42 -7.65
C GLY A 106 -13.10 20.44 -8.84
N GLU A 107 -14.05 19.51 -8.93
CA GLU A 107 -14.17 18.61 -10.08
C GLU A 107 -14.82 19.30 -11.28
N THR A 108 -14.24 19.12 -12.47
CA THR A 108 -14.66 19.76 -13.71
C THR A 108 -14.61 18.77 -14.87
N ILE A 109 -15.64 18.76 -15.72
CA ILE A 109 -15.69 17.91 -16.91
C ILE A 109 -14.66 18.40 -17.94
N GLN A 110 -13.85 17.48 -18.45
CA GLN A 110 -12.75 17.73 -19.37
C GLN A 110 -13.00 17.19 -20.77
N ASP A 111 -13.76 16.10 -20.92
CA ASP A 111 -14.26 15.58 -22.21
C ASP A 111 -15.53 14.75 -22.02
N VAL A 112 -16.35 14.63 -23.08
CA VAL A 112 -17.55 13.79 -23.10
C VAL A 112 -17.65 13.09 -24.45
N ALA A 113 -17.63 11.75 -24.44
CA ALA A 113 -17.81 10.92 -25.63
C ALA A 113 -19.16 10.20 -25.61
N ASN A 114 -19.96 10.46 -26.64
CA ASN A 114 -21.21 9.76 -26.93
C ASN A 114 -20.93 8.46 -27.71
N ASP A 115 -21.89 7.52 -27.68
CA ASP A 115 -21.82 6.22 -28.39
C ASP A 115 -20.57 5.38 -28.06
N VAL A 116 -20.14 5.40 -26.79
CA VAL A 116 -19.05 4.54 -26.30
C VAL A 116 -19.64 3.22 -25.79
N THR A 117 -19.03 2.09 -26.15
CA THR A 117 -19.41 0.77 -25.63
C THR A 117 -18.47 0.38 -24.49
N TYR A 118 -18.92 0.39 -23.23
CA TYR A 118 -18.17 -0.29 -22.17
C TYR A 118 -18.30 -1.82 -22.36
N LEU A 119 -17.17 -2.51 -22.40
CA LEU A 119 -17.11 -3.97 -22.49
C LEU A 119 -16.98 -4.54 -21.07
N CYS A 120 -18.12 -4.79 -20.41
CA CYS A 120 -18.14 -5.39 -19.09
C CYS A 120 -17.83 -6.90 -19.18
N PRO A 121 -16.78 -7.42 -18.52
CA PRO A 121 -16.49 -8.86 -18.55
C PRO A 121 -17.61 -9.75 -18.00
N TYR A 122 -18.50 -9.17 -17.18
CA TYR A 122 -19.58 -9.88 -16.46
C TYR A 122 -20.98 -9.65 -17.04
N ARG A 123 -21.16 -8.65 -17.91
CA ARG A 123 -22.46 -8.26 -18.50
C ARG A 123 -22.44 -8.08 -20.02
N GLY A 124 -21.28 -8.21 -20.66
CA GLY A 124 -21.11 -7.99 -22.10
C GLY A 124 -21.04 -6.50 -22.48
N PRO A 125 -21.23 -6.17 -23.78
CA PRO A 125 -21.17 -4.80 -24.28
C PRO A 125 -22.37 -3.97 -23.82
N THR A 126 -22.12 -2.77 -23.29
CA THR A 126 -23.16 -1.79 -22.94
C THR A 126 -22.82 -0.45 -23.55
N ARG A 127 -23.73 0.15 -24.34
CA ARG A 127 -23.55 1.48 -24.95
C ARG A 127 -23.95 2.59 -23.97
N GLY A 128 -23.25 3.72 -24.04
CA GLY A 128 -23.43 4.82 -23.11
C GLY A 128 -22.59 6.07 -23.42
N TYR A 129 -22.58 6.96 -22.44
CA TYR A 129 -21.79 8.19 -22.39
C TYR A 129 -20.55 7.96 -21.53
N LEU A 130 -19.37 8.34 -22.02
CA LEU A 130 -18.12 8.33 -21.26
C LEU A 130 -17.66 9.77 -21.00
N TYR A 131 -17.67 10.15 -19.73
CA TYR A 131 -17.16 11.44 -19.24
C TYR A 131 -15.74 11.25 -18.68
N VAL A 132 -14.88 12.24 -18.92
CA VAL A 132 -13.57 12.38 -18.27
C VAL A 132 -13.58 13.72 -17.52
N THR A 133 -13.23 13.73 -16.23
CA THR A 133 -13.07 14.96 -15.43
C THR A 133 -11.58 15.20 -15.11
N ASN A 134 -11.24 16.17 -14.26
CA ASN A 134 -9.90 16.26 -13.65
C ASN A 134 -9.68 15.26 -12.49
N TYR A 135 -10.69 14.47 -12.11
CA TYR A 135 -10.59 13.48 -11.02
C TYR A 135 -10.89 12.04 -11.44
N LYS A 136 -11.90 11.78 -12.29
CA LYS A 136 -12.39 10.43 -12.61
C LYS A 136 -12.77 10.23 -14.08
N ILE A 137 -12.90 8.97 -14.48
CA ILE A 137 -13.85 8.60 -15.53
C ILE A 137 -15.20 8.28 -14.91
N TYR A 138 -16.26 8.61 -15.64
CA TYR A 138 -17.63 8.23 -15.32
C TYR A 138 -18.32 7.77 -16.60
N PHE A 139 -18.75 6.51 -16.62
CA PHE A 139 -19.54 5.94 -17.71
C PHE A 139 -20.97 5.70 -17.23
N ARG A 140 -21.97 6.09 -18.03
CA ARG A 140 -23.40 5.83 -17.80
C ARG A 140 -24.04 5.27 -19.07
N SER A 141 -24.75 4.15 -18.98
CA SER A 141 -25.44 3.56 -20.12
C SER A 141 -26.54 4.46 -20.70
N THR A 142 -26.88 4.26 -21.98
CA THR A 142 -28.05 4.88 -22.62
C THR A 142 -29.35 4.12 -22.35
N ASP A 143 -29.25 2.86 -21.90
CA ASP A 143 -30.37 2.05 -21.43
C ASP A 143 -30.99 2.72 -20.18
N ARG A 144 -32.29 3.02 -20.25
CA ARG A 144 -33.06 3.69 -19.19
C ARG A 144 -33.67 2.71 -18.19
N ASP A 145 -33.90 1.47 -18.61
CA ASP A 145 -34.53 0.44 -17.79
C ASP A 145 -33.46 -0.32 -16.99
N ASN A 146 -32.24 -0.43 -17.55
CA ASN A 146 -31.04 -0.95 -16.89
C ASN A 146 -29.90 0.07 -16.90
N VAL A 147 -30.09 1.18 -16.16
CA VAL A 147 -29.03 2.19 -15.98
C VAL A 147 -27.82 1.55 -15.28
N TYR A 148 -26.70 1.48 -16.00
CA TYR A 148 -25.42 0.99 -15.50
C TYR A 148 -24.44 2.16 -15.39
N VAL A 149 -23.84 2.33 -14.21
CA VAL A 149 -22.84 3.36 -13.91
C VAL A 149 -21.52 2.72 -13.51
N LEU A 150 -20.43 3.27 -14.04
CA LEU A 150 -19.05 2.92 -13.70
C LEU A 150 -18.26 4.21 -13.43
N GLU A 151 -17.92 4.44 -12.16
CA GLU A 151 -17.09 5.58 -11.72
C GLU A 151 -15.73 5.08 -11.23
N VAL A 152 -14.64 5.71 -11.70
CA VAL A 152 -13.25 5.31 -11.39
C VAL A 152 -12.32 6.52 -11.31
N PRO A 153 -11.71 6.82 -10.16
CA PRO A 153 -10.71 7.89 -10.05
C PRO A 153 -9.50 7.66 -10.95
N LEU A 154 -9.03 8.71 -11.63
CA LEU A 154 -7.99 8.64 -12.65
C LEU A 154 -6.62 8.24 -12.07
N GLY A 155 -6.32 8.56 -10.81
CA GLY A 155 -5.09 8.14 -10.13
C GLY A 155 -4.95 6.61 -9.96
N VAL A 156 -6.05 5.87 -10.11
CA VAL A 156 -6.12 4.41 -10.12
C VAL A 156 -5.64 3.84 -11.46
N ILE A 157 -5.68 4.60 -12.56
CA ILE A 157 -5.18 4.16 -13.86
C ILE A 157 -3.65 4.10 -13.81
N SER A 158 -3.06 2.98 -14.22
CA SER A 158 -1.62 2.81 -14.37
C SER A 158 -1.14 2.97 -15.82
N ARG A 159 -1.94 2.54 -16.80
CA ARG A 159 -1.63 2.61 -18.24
C ARG A 159 -2.90 2.78 -19.07
N VAL A 160 -2.81 3.53 -20.17
CA VAL A 160 -3.88 3.73 -21.16
C VAL A 160 -3.36 3.29 -22.52
N GLU A 161 -4.02 2.31 -23.15
CA GLU A 161 -3.63 1.78 -24.47
C GLU A 161 -4.75 1.96 -25.50
N LYS A 162 -4.36 2.07 -26.78
CA LYS A 162 -5.28 2.16 -27.93
C LYS A 162 -5.45 0.77 -28.54
N VAL A 163 -6.62 0.19 -28.37
CA VAL A 163 -6.99 -1.09 -28.98
C VAL A 163 -7.46 -0.86 -30.41
N GLY A 164 -6.88 -1.58 -31.37
CA GLY A 164 -7.26 -1.53 -32.77
C GLY A 164 -6.82 -0.27 -33.54
N GLY A 165 -6.99 -0.32 -34.86
CA GLY A 165 -6.58 0.71 -35.82
C GLY A 165 -7.48 0.74 -37.05
N HIS A 166 -7.00 1.31 -38.14
CA HIS A 166 -7.82 1.54 -39.34
C HIS A 166 -8.27 0.23 -40.03
N SER A 167 -7.50 -0.85 -39.84
CA SER A 167 -7.82 -2.21 -40.32
C SER A 167 -8.77 -3.00 -39.39
N SER A 168 -9.14 -2.46 -38.23
CA SER A 168 -9.98 -3.17 -37.24
C SER A 168 -11.46 -3.15 -37.62
N LYS A 169 -11.90 -4.22 -38.29
CA LYS A 169 -13.27 -4.41 -38.82
C LYS A 169 -14.24 -5.15 -37.87
N GLY A 170 -13.76 -5.72 -36.76
CA GLY A 170 -14.60 -6.45 -35.81
C GLY A 170 -15.43 -5.52 -34.91
N GLU A 171 -16.59 -5.97 -34.45
CA GLU A 171 -17.40 -5.19 -33.50
C GLU A 171 -16.62 -4.89 -32.21
N ASN A 172 -16.67 -3.64 -31.74
CA ASN A 172 -15.93 -3.16 -30.56
C ASN A 172 -14.41 -3.45 -30.56
N SER A 173 -13.82 -3.70 -31.74
CA SER A 173 -12.38 -3.97 -31.90
C SER A 173 -11.51 -2.71 -31.97
N TYR A 174 -12.12 -1.54 -32.17
CA TYR A 174 -11.50 -0.22 -32.09
C TYR A 174 -11.91 0.43 -30.76
N GLY A 175 -10.96 0.84 -29.93
CA GLY A 175 -11.27 1.31 -28.59
C GLY A 175 -10.06 1.67 -27.73
N LEU A 176 -10.31 1.85 -26.43
CA LEU A 176 -9.30 2.07 -25.38
C LEU A 176 -9.31 0.93 -24.38
N GLU A 177 -8.15 0.63 -23.80
CA GLU A 177 -8.02 -0.27 -22.66
C GLU A 177 -7.21 0.42 -21.54
N LEU A 178 -7.80 0.45 -20.35
CA LEU A 178 -7.26 1.12 -19.17
C LEU A 178 -6.85 0.04 -18.18
N PHE A 179 -5.56 -0.02 -17.88
CA PHE A 179 -5.02 -0.93 -16.88
C PHE A 179 -5.06 -0.19 -15.54
N CYS A 180 -5.67 -0.79 -14.54
CA CYS A 180 -5.93 -0.14 -13.25
C CYS A 180 -5.15 -0.82 -12.11
N LYS A 181 -4.81 -0.03 -11.09
CA LYS A 181 -4.05 -0.43 -9.89
C LYS A 181 -4.89 -1.27 -8.93
N ASP A 182 -6.20 -1.05 -8.91
CA ASP A 182 -7.23 -1.79 -8.15
C ASP A 182 -7.60 -3.14 -8.80
N MET A 183 -6.59 -3.89 -9.25
CA MET A 183 -6.69 -5.28 -9.73
C MET A 183 -7.60 -5.55 -10.95
N ARG A 184 -8.22 -4.54 -11.57
CA ARG A 184 -9.03 -4.67 -12.81
C ARG A 184 -8.39 -4.03 -14.05
N ASN A 185 -8.95 -4.33 -15.22
CA ASN A 185 -8.77 -3.56 -16.46
C ASN A 185 -10.16 -3.13 -16.97
N LEU A 186 -10.23 -2.03 -17.72
CA LEU A 186 -11.47 -1.47 -18.26
C LEU A 186 -11.33 -1.24 -19.75
N ARG A 187 -12.25 -1.74 -20.56
CA ARG A 187 -12.18 -1.64 -22.02
C ARG A 187 -13.41 -0.95 -22.60
N PHE A 188 -13.17 0.03 -23.47
CA PHE A 188 -14.18 0.89 -24.07
C PHE A 188 -14.07 0.84 -25.60
N GLY A 189 -15.06 0.26 -26.27
CA GLY A 189 -15.21 0.35 -27.72
C GLY A 189 -15.64 1.75 -28.14
N HIS A 190 -15.05 2.26 -29.22
CA HIS A 190 -15.38 3.55 -29.82
C HIS A 190 -15.70 3.37 -31.32
N LYS A 191 -16.56 4.23 -31.85
CA LYS A 191 -16.76 4.40 -33.28
C LYS A 191 -15.52 5.01 -33.95
N GLN A 192 -15.19 4.61 -35.18
CA GLN A 192 -14.06 5.22 -35.91
C GLN A 192 -14.43 6.60 -36.46
N GLU A 193 -15.70 6.74 -36.84
CA GLU A 193 -16.31 7.86 -37.56
C GLU A 193 -16.33 9.13 -36.69
N ASN A 194 -16.72 8.99 -35.42
CA ASN A 194 -16.88 10.13 -34.50
C ASN A 194 -15.57 10.64 -33.87
N ARG A 195 -14.42 10.01 -34.18
CA ARG A 195 -13.06 10.35 -33.68
C ARG A 195 -12.87 10.37 -32.15
N SER A 196 -13.91 10.08 -31.35
CA SER A 196 -13.94 10.23 -29.87
C SER A 196 -12.80 9.52 -29.14
N ARG A 197 -12.35 8.37 -29.65
CA ARG A 197 -11.18 7.65 -29.11
C ARG A 197 -9.94 8.55 -28.96
N ARG A 198 -9.75 9.50 -29.88
CA ARG A 198 -8.60 10.40 -29.86
C ARG A 198 -8.68 11.41 -28.71
N THR A 199 -9.80 12.12 -28.59
CA THR A 199 -9.96 13.18 -27.57
C THR A 199 -9.93 12.57 -26.17
N VAL A 200 -10.68 11.48 -25.96
CA VAL A 200 -10.71 10.76 -24.69
C VAL A 200 -9.33 10.23 -24.32
N PHE A 201 -8.55 9.69 -25.28
CA PHE A 201 -7.17 9.27 -25.00
C PHE A 201 -6.27 10.45 -24.60
N GLU A 202 -6.28 11.54 -25.37
CA GLU A 202 -5.45 12.73 -25.07
C GLU A 202 -5.79 13.31 -23.69
N LYS A 203 -7.07 13.30 -23.31
CA LYS A 203 -7.58 13.77 -22.01
C LYS A 203 -7.25 12.81 -20.87
N LEU A 204 -7.38 11.50 -21.08
CA LEU A 204 -6.95 10.48 -20.11
C LEU A 204 -5.45 10.54 -19.85
N ILE A 205 -4.61 10.65 -20.89
CA ILE A 205 -3.17 10.83 -20.73
C ILE A 205 -2.86 12.12 -19.93
N THR A 206 -3.62 13.20 -20.17
CA THR A 206 -3.45 14.48 -19.47
C THR A 206 -3.82 14.42 -17.99
N TYR A 207 -4.95 13.77 -17.64
CA TYR A 207 -5.55 13.86 -16.30
C TYR A 207 -5.40 12.61 -15.42
N ALA A 208 -5.06 11.44 -15.97
CA ALA A 208 -4.58 10.31 -15.18
C ALA A 208 -3.10 10.42 -14.83
N PHE A 209 -2.32 11.16 -15.63
CA PHE A 209 -0.90 11.38 -15.41
C PHE A 209 -0.53 12.87 -15.27
N PRO A 210 -1.18 13.65 -14.37
CA PRO A 210 -0.96 15.08 -14.28
C PRO A 210 0.49 15.49 -14.04
N LEU A 211 1.27 14.77 -13.21
CA LEU A 211 2.67 15.12 -12.96
C LEU A 211 3.51 15.00 -14.24
N SER A 212 3.34 13.91 -15.01
CA SER A 212 3.95 13.76 -16.34
C SER A 212 3.53 14.86 -17.34
N ASN A 213 2.40 15.52 -17.10
CA ASN A 213 1.85 16.60 -17.93
C ASN A 213 1.96 17.99 -17.29
N LYS A 214 2.79 18.17 -16.25
CA LYS A 214 3.02 19.43 -15.52
C LYS A 214 1.73 20.07 -14.95
N LYS A 215 0.81 19.23 -14.46
CA LYS A 215 -0.43 19.58 -13.75
C LYS A 215 -0.37 19.10 -12.29
N ASN A 216 -1.21 19.70 -11.45
CA ASN A 216 -1.39 19.26 -10.07
C ASN A 216 -2.16 17.93 -9.99
N LEU A 217 -1.98 17.21 -8.88
CA LEU A 217 -2.87 16.11 -8.50
C LEU A 217 -4.19 16.68 -7.96
N PHE A 218 -5.30 15.96 -8.16
CA PHE A 218 -6.65 16.46 -7.84
C PHE A 218 -6.82 16.91 -6.38
N ALA A 219 -6.10 16.31 -5.42
CA ALA A 219 -6.09 16.73 -4.01
C ALA A 219 -5.79 18.23 -3.77
N PHE A 220 -5.15 18.93 -4.71
CA PHE A 220 -4.88 20.38 -4.67
C PHE A 220 -5.97 21.23 -5.36
N ASP A 221 -6.76 20.64 -6.25
CA ASP A 221 -7.96 21.28 -6.85
C ASP A 221 -9.19 21.07 -5.94
N TYR A 222 -9.20 19.96 -5.19
CA TYR A 222 -10.31 19.43 -4.40
C TYR A 222 -10.73 20.32 -3.22
N LYS A 223 -12.05 20.50 -3.08
CA LYS A 223 -12.68 21.35 -2.06
C LYS A 223 -13.92 20.68 -1.50
N GLU A 224 -13.99 20.56 -0.18
CA GLU A 224 -15.13 20.00 0.56
C GLU A 224 -15.18 20.67 1.94
N ASN A 225 -16.38 20.96 2.43
CA ASN A 225 -16.58 21.49 3.77
C ASN A 225 -16.55 20.31 4.76
N VAL A 226 -15.38 20.01 5.31
CA VAL A 226 -15.20 18.96 6.31
C VAL A 226 -15.46 19.49 7.72
N SER A 227 -16.19 18.72 8.54
CA SER A 227 -16.45 19.06 9.95
C SER A 227 -15.24 18.84 10.84
N GLU A 228 -14.35 17.93 10.46
CA GLU A 228 -13.13 17.62 11.21
C GLU A 228 -11.86 17.86 10.37
N ASN A 229 -10.79 18.29 11.04
CA ASN A 229 -9.47 18.43 10.43
C ASN A 229 -8.61 17.19 10.70
N GLY A 230 -8.65 16.22 9.79
CA GLY A 230 -7.86 14.99 9.86
C GLY A 230 -6.35 15.22 9.87
N TRP A 231 -5.85 16.42 9.56
CA TRP A 231 -4.43 16.72 9.68
C TRP A 231 -3.92 16.89 11.11
N SER A 232 -4.81 17.00 12.10
CA SER A 232 -4.50 17.02 13.53
C SER A 232 -4.78 15.68 14.25
N VAL A 233 -5.02 14.58 13.52
CA VAL A 233 -5.18 13.26 14.15
C VAL A 233 -3.90 12.78 14.85
N TYR A 234 -2.74 13.19 14.32
CA TYR A 234 -1.41 12.84 14.81
C TYR A 234 -0.59 14.07 15.16
N ASP A 235 -0.18 14.15 16.43
CA ASP A 235 0.95 14.94 16.92
C ASP A 235 2.02 13.96 17.45
N PRO A 236 3.26 13.99 16.93
CA PRO A 236 4.36 13.17 17.46
C PRO A 236 4.59 13.34 18.97
N ARG A 237 4.42 14.56 19.52
CA ARG A 237 4.68 14.80 20.95
C ARG A 237 3.61 14.16 21.82
N ALA A 238 2.33 14.36 21.50
CA ALA A 238 1.22 13.69 22.18
C ALA A 238 1.33 12.16 22.11
N GLU A 239 1.73 11.59 20.96
CA GLU A 239 1.89 10.14 20.81
C GLU A 239 3.08 9.58 21.61
N PHE A 240 4.22 10.27 21.65
CA PHE A 240 5.31 9.91 22.57
C PHE A 240 4.87 10.04 24.04
N THR A 241 4.10 11.07 24.40
CA THR A 241 3.56 11.25 25.77
C THR A 241 2.56 10.15 26.14
N ARG A 242 1.71 9.68 25.21
CA ARG A 242 0.81 8.52 25.40
C ARG A 242 1.59 7.25 25.75
N MET A 243 2.78 7.08 25.16
CA MET A 243 3.70 5.98 25.43
C MET A 243 4.63 6.22 26.65
N GLY A 244 4.40 7.27 27.45
CA GLY A 244 5.20 7.56 28.64
C GLY A 244 6.59 8.14 28.37
N ILE A 245 6.78 8.81 27.22
CA ILE A 245 8.03 9.45 26.82
C ILE A 245 7.85 10.99 26.80
N PRO A 246 8.76 11.78 27.39
CA PRO A 246 10.05 11.40 27.97
C PRO A 246 9.97 10.71 29.34
N ASN A 247 10.97 9.88 29.63
CA ASN A 247 11.23 9.28 30.93
C ASN A 247 12.75 9.21 31.18
N ASP A 248 13.18 8.62 32.30
CA ASP A 248 14.59 8.58 32.73
C ASP A 248 15.54 7.95 31.69
N MET A 249 15.04 7.03 30.84
CA MET A 249 15.84 6.31 29.85
C MET A 249 15.64 6.80 28.41
N TRP A 250 14.55 7.53 28.11
CA TRP A 250 14.17 7.97 26.76
C TRP A 250 13.72 9.43 26.71
N GLN A 251 14.30 10.20 25.78
CA GLN A 251 13.97 11.61 25.55
C GLN A 251 13.31 11.86 24.18
N ILE A 252 12.41 12.84 24.12
CA ILE A 252 11.96 13.42 22.84
C ILE A 252 13.03 14.38 22.33
N CYS A 253 13.48 14.19 21.09
CA CYS A 253 14.52 15.01 20.46
C CYS A 253 13.99 15.68 19.18
N THR A 254 14.49 16.89 18.88
CA THR A 254 14.12 17.70 17.70
C THR A 254 15.31 18.13 16.85
N LEU A 255 16.48 17.51 17.02
CA LEU A 255 17.68 17.81 16.22
C LEU A 255 17.52 17.57 14.70
N ASN A 256 16.43 16.90 14.29
CA ASN A 256 16.06 16.71 12.89
C ASN A 256 14.91 17.63 12.42
N GLU A 257 14.55 18.69 13.15
CA GLU A 257 13.46 19.60 12.80
C GLU A 257 13.66 20.31 11.45
N SER A 258 14.92 20.59 11.07
CA SER A 258 15.28 21.08 9.72
C SER A 258 15.54 19.96 8.70
N TYR A 259 15.29 18.70 9.04
CA TYR A 259 15.50 17.50 8.22
C TYR A 259 16.93 17.32 7.69
N THR A 260 17.93 17.81 8.44
CA THR A 260 19.36 17.84 8.04
C THR A 260 20.18 16.64 8.53
N ILE A 261 19.67 15.86 9.50
CA ILE A 261 20.33 14.61 9.94
C ILE A 261 19.79 13.43 9.12
N CYS A 262 18.48 13.39 8.90
CA CYS A 262 17.83 12.44 8.02
C CYS A 262 16.58 13.02 7.36
N ASP A 263 16.60 13.13 6.03
CA ASP A 263 15.55 13.81 5.27
C ASP A 263 14.31 12.98 4.92
N SER A 264 14.34 11.71 5.34
CA SER A 264 13.27 10.72 5.19
C SER A 264 12.68 10.28 6.54
N TYR A 265 13.10 10.92 7.63
CA TYR A 265 12.58 10.75 8.99
C TYR A 265 11.78 11.98 9.44
N PRO A 266 10.99 11.86 10.52
CA PRO A 266 10.24 12.98 11.07
C PRO A 266 11.15 14.07 11.67
N ALA A 267 10.59 15.27 11.85
CA ALA A 267 11.18 16.36 12.60
C ALA A 267 11.36 16.04 14.11
N VAL A 268 10.46 15.22 14.65
CA VAL A 268 10.40 14.82 16.06
C VAL A 268 10.55 13.30 16.16
N TRP A 269 11.51 12.85 16.97
CA TRP A 269 11.82 11.44 17.23
C TRP A 269 12.09 11.21 18.72
N ALA A 270 12.18 9.96 19.16
CA ALA A 270 12.62 9.63 20.52
C ALA A 270 13.84 8.69 20.52
N ILE A 271 14.77 8.97 21.43
CA ILE A 271 16.13 8.41 21.51
C ILE A 271 16.51 8.17 22.98
N PRO A 272 17.57 7.41 23.30
CA PRO A 272 18.02 7.25 24.68
C PRO A 272 18.39 8.60 25.34
N ALA A 273 18.08 8.75 26.63
CA ALA A 273 18.16 10.02 27.35
C ALA A 273 19.58 10.60 27.46
N MET A 274 20.61 9.74 27.47
CA MET A 274 22.01 10.14 27.65
C MET A 274 22.81 10.30 26.35
N THR A 275 22.15 10.19 25.18
CA THR A 275 22.80 10.33 23.87
C THR A 275 23.16 11.78 23.55
N LYS A 276 24.40 12.02 23.06
CA LYS A 276 24.85 13.35 22.63
C LYS A 276 24.58 13.61 21.15
N GLU A 277 24.46 14.88 20.75
CA GLU A 277 24.32 15.27 19.33
C GLU A 277 25.49 14.77 18.46
N GLU A 278 26.71 14.80 18.97
CA GLU A 278 27.90 14.26 18.30
C GLU A 278 27.75 12.76 17.99
N ASP A 279 27.26 11.97 18.95
CA ASP A 279 26.96 10.54 18.75
C ASP A 279 25.89 10.39 17.65
N ILE A 280 24.77 11.13 17.74
CA ILE A 280 23.66 11.08 16.77
C ILE A 280 24.16 11.33 15.34
N ARG A 281 25.03 12.33 15.15
CA ARG A 281 25.58 12.67 13.83
C ARG A 281 26.58 11.62 13.33
N ALA A 282 27.36 10.99 14.21
CA ALA A 282 28.24 9.88 13.85
C ALA A 282 27.45 8.63 13.45
N VAL A 283 26.42 8.26 14.22
CA VAL A 283 25.49 7.15 13.93
C VAL A 283 24.76 7.39 12.60
N ALA A 284 24.33 8.62 12.32
CA ALA A 284 23.75 9.00 11.02
C ALA A 284 24.74 8.86 9.85
N GLY A 285 26.04 9.04 10.10
CA GLY A 285 27.09 8.76 9.12
C GLY A 285 27.32 7.26 8.85
N PHE A 286 26.99 6.38 9.79
CA PHE A 286 27.14 4.93 9.67
C PHE A 286 25.86 4.20 9.25
N ARG A 287 24.68 4.79 9.46
CA ARG A 287 23.37 4.23 9.05
C ARG A 287 22.96 4.73 7.68
N SER A 288 22.48 3.82 6.82
CA SER A 288 22.14 4.16 5.44
C SER A 288 21.11 5.31 5.38
N ARG A 289 21.50 6.42 4.72
CA ARG A 289 20.70 7.66 4.58
C ARG A 289 20.40 8.40 5.90
N GLY A 290 21.22 8.23 6.93
CA GLY A 290 21.02 8.87 8.24
C GLY A 290 19.88 8.30 9.07
N ARG A 291 19.27 7.18 8.64
CA ARG A 291 18.11 6.57 9.31
C ARG A 291 18.55 5.73 10.52
N ILE A 292 18.96 6.43 11.58
CA ILE A 292 19.47 5.87 12.83
C ILE A 292 18.41 5.04 13.59
N PRO A 293 18.80 4.19 14.55
CA PRO A 293 17.88 3.58 15.50
C PRO A 293 17.10 4.63 16.31
N ILE A 294 15.78 4.68 16.13
CA ILE A 294 14.88 5.51 16.95
C ILE A 294 13.66 4.71 17.42
N LEU A 295 13.04 5.18 18.51
CA LEU A 295 11.90 4.53 19.13
C LEU A 295 10.67 4.53 18.20
N SER A 296 10.07 3.36 18.02
CA SER A 296 8.72 3.18 17.45
C SER A 296 7.69 2.97 18.57
N TRP A 297 7.98 2.14 19.55
CA TRP A 297 7.08 1.84 20.67
C TRP A 297 7.83 1.35 21.90
N ILE A 298 7.23 1.48 23.08
CA ILE A 298 7.77 1.01 24.37
C ILE A 298 6.68 0.30 25.16
N HIS A 299 7.01 -0.85 25.74
CA HIS A 299 6.08 -1.63 26.56
C HIS A 299 5.82 -0.90 27.89
N PRO A 300 4.54 -0.63 28.26
CA PRO A 300 4.21 0.23 29.40
C PRO A 300 4.75 -0.27 30.74
N GLU A 301 4.74 -1.59 30.97
CA GLU A 301 5.29 -2.19 32.19
C GLU A 301 6.80 -2.48 32.09
N SER A 302 7.23 -3.37 31.18
CA SER A 302 8.61 -3.89 31.14
C SER A 302 9.67 -2.93 30.59
N GLN A 303 9.27 -1.80 29.99
CA GLN A 303 10.15 -0.89 29.24
C GLN A 303 10.87 -1.52 28.03
N ALA A 304 10.50 -2.74 27.61
CA ALA A 304 11.02 -3.36 26.39
C ALA A 304 10.61 -2.54 25.17
N THR A 305 11.58 -2.16 24.32
CA THR A 305 11.34 -1.20 23.22
C THR A 305 11.34 -1.86 21.85
N LEU A 306 10.47 -1.36 20.98
CA LEU A 306 10.54 -1.54 19.54
C LEU A 306 11.21 -0.31 18.94
N THR A 307 12.39 -0.49 18.35
CA THR A 307 13.17 0.55 17.66
C THR A 307 13.32 0.20 16.17
N ARG A 308 13.58 1.21 15.33
CA ARG A 308 13.75 1.02 13.88
C ARG A 308 14.86 1.85 13.27
N CYS A 309 15.49 1.30 12.23
CA CYS A 309 16.56 1.95 11.47
C CYS A 309 16.68 1.44 10.03
N SER A 310 17.70 1.93 9.31
CA SER A 310 18.24 1.31 8.10
C SER A 310 19.47 0.45 8.40
N GLN A 311 19.98 -0.27 7.40
CA GLN A 311 21.21 -1.07 7.55
C GLN A 311 22.43 -0.23 7.95
N PRO A 312 23.38 -0.83 8.69
CA PRO A 312 24.71 -0.25 8.89
C PRO A 312 25.55 -0.32 7.60
N LEU A 313 26.46 0.65 7.43
CA LEU A 313 27.34 0.79 6.26
C LEU A 313 28.69 0.07 6.45
N VAL A 314 28.61 -1.22 6.81
CA VAL A 314 29.76 -2.10 7.11
C VAL A 314 30.64 -2.33 5.88
N GLY A 315 30.02 -2.60 4.74
CA GLY A 315 30.69 -2.93 3.48
C GLY A 315 31.52 -4.22 3.50
N VAL A 316 32.26 -4.44 2.41
CA VAL A 316 33.19 -5.59 2.27
C VAL A 316 34.36 -5.54 3.24
N SER A 317 34.75 -4.34 3.69
CA SER A 317 35.92 -4.12 4.54
C SER A 317 35.62 -4.22 6.05
N GLY A 318 34.43 -4.68 6.45
CA GLY A 318 34.08 -4.87 7.86
C GLY A 318 34.09 -3.58 8.70
N LYS A 319 33.64 -2.45 8.14
CA LYS A 319 33.61 -1.17 8.88
C LYS A 319 32.71 -1.28 10.11
N ARG A 320 33.20 -0.68 11.19
CA ARG A 320 32.54 -0.56 12.50
C ARG A 320 32.35 0.92 12.84
N SER A 321 31.42 1.21 13.74
CA SER A 321 31.27 2.53 14.35
C SER A 321 31.04 2.31 15.84
N ARG A 322 32.03 2.74 16.64
CA ARG A 322 31.97 2.70 18.11
C ARG A 322 30.75 3.47 18.62
N GLU A 323 30.35 4.52 17.92
CA GLU A 323 29.22 5.37 18.24
C GLU A 323 27.88 4.66 17.98
N ASP A 324 27.76 3.86 16.91
CA ASP A 324 26.58 3.00 16.65
C ASP A 324 26.53 1.81 17.62
N GLU A 325 27.66 1.15 17.88
CA GLU A 325 27.81 0.08 18.88
C GLU A 325 27.37 0.58 20.27
N LYS A 326 27.87 1.75 20.71
CA LYS A 326 27.45 2.44 21.95
C LYS A 326 25.97 2.82 21.93
N TYR A 327 25.43 3.27 20.79
CA TYR A 327 24.03 3.69 20.67
C TYR A 327 23.09 2.49 20.81
N ILE A 328 23.38 1.35 20.18
CA ILE A 328 22.60 0.12 20.37
C ILE A 328 22.72 -0.38 21.81
N GLN A 329 23.92 -0.34 22.42
CA GLN A 329 24.06 -0.66 23.84
C GLN A 329 23.19 0.26 24.71
N SER A 330 23.10 1.55 24.39
CA SER A 330 22.23 2.51 25.11
C SER A 330 20.73 2.21 24.97
N ILE A 331 20.29 1.53 23.90
CA ILE A 331 18.90 1.04 23.75
C ILE A 331 18.65 -0.23 24.59
N MET A 332 19.68 -1.06 24.74
CA MET A 332 19.64 -2.28 25.54
C MET A 332 19.64 -1.95 27.04
N ASP A 333 20.56 -1.08 27.47
CA ASP A 333 20.68 -0.58 28.84
C ASP A 333 19.42 0.17 29.31
N ALA A 334 18.63 0.71 28.37
CA ALA A 334 17.32 1.31 28.63
C ALA A 334 16.23 0.30 29.03
N ASN A 335 16.49 -1.01 28.95
CA ASN A 335 15.59 -2.09 29.35
C ASN A 335 16.25 -2.95 30.44
N ALA A 336 15.92 -2.67 31.70
CA ALA A 336 16.44 -3.39 32.86
C ALA A 336 16.03 -4.88 32.96
N GLN A 337 15.14 -5.38 32.08
CA GLN A 337 14.67 -6.77 32.10
C GLN A 337 15.52 -7.72 31.21
N SER A 338 16.40 -7.22 30.33
CA SER A 338 17.14 -8.08 29.40
C SER A 338 18.54 -7.57 29.08
N HIS A 339 19.55 -8.42 29.29
CA HIS A 339 20.95 -8.17 28.91
C HIS A 339 21.25 -8.54 27.44
N LYS A 340 20.24 -8.46 26.58
CA LYS A 340 20.34 -8.72 25.14
C LYS A 340 19.48 -7.76 24.33
N MET A 341 19.90 -7.53 23.09
CA MET A 341 19.12 -6.86 22.05
C MET A 341 18.74 -7.88 20.96
N PHE A 342 17.54 -7.81 20.41
CA PHE A 342 17.13 -8.66 19.29
C PHE A 342 17.10 -7.83 17.99
N ILE A 343 17.97 -8.13 17.03
CA ILE A 343 18.07 -7.37 15.77
C ILE A 343 17.39 -8.13 14.64
N CYS A 344 16.28 -7.57 14.15
CA CYS A 344 15.47 -8.12 13.08
C CYS A 344 15.85 -7.48 11.74
N ASP A 345 16.64 -8.17 10.92
CA ASP A 345 16.77 -7.84 9.51
C ASP A 345 15.61 -8.47 8.74
N ALA A 346 14.73 -7.63 8.19
CA ALA A 346 13.59 -8.11 7.41
C ALA A 346 14.00 -8.89 6.14
N ARG A 347 15.26 -8.80 5.69
CA ARG A 347 15.75 -9.43 4.44
C ARG A 347 16.00 -10.93 4.61
N PRO A 348 16.01 -11.70 3.51
CA PRO A 348 16.76 -12.95 3.43
C PRO A 348 18.26 -12.72 3.64
N SER A 349 18.94 -13.63 4.33
CA SER A 349 20.39 -13.53 4.62
C SER A 349 21.23 -13.29 3.35
N ALA A 350 20.97 -14.03 2.27
CA ALA A 350 21.64 -13.83 0.98
C ALA A 350 21.49 -12.39 0.42
N ASN A 351 20.35 -11.74 0.66
CA ASN A 351 20.14 -10.34 0.27
C ASN A 351 20.87 -9.36 1.20
N ALA A 352 21.04 -9.67 2.49
CA ALA A 352 21.85 -8.88 3.41
C ALA A 352 23.35 -8.96 3.05
N ILE A 353 23.85 -10.16 2.72
CA ILE A 353 25.21 -10.40 2.20
C ILE A 353 25.41 -9.63 0.89
N ALA A 354 24.45 -9.68 -0.05
CA ALA A 354 24.49 -8.90 -1.29
C ALA A 354 24.43 -7.37 -1.08
N ASN A 355 23.94 -6.89 0.07
CA ASN A 355 24.05 -5.48 0.46
C ASN A 355 25.42 -5.17 1.09
N LYS A 356 26.02 -6.09 1.87
CA LYS A 356 27.39 -5.98 2.39
C LYS A 356 28.40 -5.82 1.26
N ALA A 357 28.23 -6.57 0.17
CA ALA A 357 29.00 -6.42 -1.06
C ALA A 357 28.87 -5.04 -1.74
N LYS A 358 27.82 -4.27 -1.42
CA LYS A 358 27.52 -2.94 -2.00
C LYS A 358 27.76 -1.77 -1.03
N GLY A 359 28.46 -2.00 0.09
CA GLY A 359 28.76 -0.96 1.09
C GLY A 359 27.72 -0.81 2.21
N GLY A 360 26.59 -1.52 2.12
CA GLY A 360 25.66 -1.70 3.24
C GLY A 360 26.11 -2.86 4.13
N GLY A 361 25.16 -3.63 4.66
CA GLY A 361 25.47 -4.83 5.41
C GLY A 361 24.44 -5.13 6.48
N TYR A 362 24.90 -5.80 7.52
CA TYR A 362 24.19 -6.12 8.76
C TYR A 362 25.23 -6.13 9.89
N GLU A 363 24.76 -5.95 11.10
CA GLU A 363 25.50 -5.99 12.35
C GLU A 363 26.28 -7.31 12.47
N ALA A 364 27.46 -7.31 13.09
CA ALA A 364 28.30 -8.49 13.21
C ALA A 364 28.47 -8.89 14.69
N GLU A 365 28.50 -10.19 15.00
CA GLU A 365 28.56 -10.69 16.38
C GLU A 365 29.80 -10.20 17.15
N ASP A 366 30.94 -10.00 16.46
CA ASP A 366 32.16 -9.41 17.05
C ASP A 366 32.04 -7.91 17.38
N ALA A 367 31.06 -7.24 16.77
CA ALA A 367 30.80 -5.82 16.93
C ALA A 367 29.63 -5.53 17.88
N TYR A 368 28.65 -6.42 17.94
CA TYR A 368 27.46 -6.30 18.77
C TYR A 368 27.29 -7.59 19.60
N PRO A 369 28.20 -7.89 20.56
CA PRO A 369 28.30 -9.19 21.22
C PRO A 369 27.12 -9.56 22.15
N HIS A 370 26.18 -8.64 22.33
CA HIS A 370 24.94 -8.84 23.09
C HIS A 370 23.69 -8.74 22.19
N ALA A 371 23.87 -8.74 20.86
CA ALA A 371 22.79 -8.68 19.89
C ALA A 371 22.54 -10.06 19.23
N ASP A 372 21.34 -10.60 19.41
CA ASP A 372 20.88 -11.79 18.68
C ASP A 372 20.29 -11.34 17.33
N ILE A 373 20.99 -11.63 16.23
CA ILE A 373 20.66 -11.12 14.89
C ILE A 373 19.90 -12.18 14.08
N VAL A 374 18.75 -11.80 13.53
CA VAL A 374 17.83 -12.74 12.86
C VAL A 374 17.29 -12.18 11.54
N PHE A 375 17.32 -13.03 10.51
CA PHE A 375 16.75 -12.77 9.19
C PHE A 375 15.30 -13.27 9.10
N PHE A 376 14.39 -12.50 8.49
CA PHE A 376 12.96 -12.82 8.35
C PHE A 376 12.51 -13.20 6.92
N ASP A 377 13.44 -13.28 5.97
CA ASP A 377 13.19 -13.72 4.58
C ASP A 377 12.12 -12.92 3.80
N ILE A 378 11.84 -11.67 4.17
CA ILE A 378 10.89 -10.80 3.47
C ILE A 378 11.58 -10.18 2.25
N HIS A 379 11.14 -10.61 1.07
CA HIS A 379 11.77 -10.31 -0.21
C HIS A 379 11.68 -8.82 -0.61
N ASN A 380 12.41 -8.42 -1.65
CA ASN A 380 12.47 -7.01 -2.08
C ASN A 380 11.21 -6.57 -2.86
N ILE A 381 11.09 -5.25 -3.07
CA ILE A 381 9.96 -4.59 -3.71
C ILE A 381 9.63 -5.12 -5.13
N HIS A 382 10.60 -5.66 -5.87
CA HIS A 382 10.39 -6.18 -7.21
C HIS A 382 9.68 -7.54 -7.16
N VAL A 383 10.02 -8.39 -6.18
CA VAL A 383 9.36 -9.68 -5.95
C VAL A 383 7.90 -9.47 -5.53
N MET A 384 7.64 -8.49 -4.66
CA MET A 384 6.27 -8.17 -4.23
C MET A 384 5.41 -7.60 -5.37
N ARG A 385 6.00 -6.82 -6.30
CA ARG A 385 5.32 -6.38 -7.54
C ARG A 385 4.97 -7.57 -8.44
N GLU A 386 5.92 -8.47 -8.67
CA GLU A 386 5.71 -9.65 -9.52
C GLU A 386 4.66 -10.61 -8.94
N SER A 387 4.66 -10.79 -7.61
CA SER A 387 3.63 -11.57 -6.91
C SER A 387 2.22 -11.01 -7.13
N LEU A 388 2.03 -9.69 -6.98
CA LEU A 388 0.73 -9.05 -7.25
C LEU A 388 0.34 -9.08 -8.73
N ARG A 389 1.31 -8.98 -9.66
CA ARG A 389 1.05 -9.10 -11.11
C ARG A 389 0.42 -10.46 -11.42
N LYS A 390 1.00 -11.55 -10.92
CA LYS A 390 0.44 -12.91 -11.05
C LYS A 390 -0.93 -13.04 -10.39
N LEU A 391 -1.11 -12.49 -9.19
CA LEU A 391 -2.40 -12.52 -8.49
C LEU A 391 -3.49 -11.83 -9.32
N LYS A 392 -3.19 -10.70 -9.96
CA LYS A 392 -4.14 -10.00 -10.84
C LYS A 392 -4.58 -10.88 -12.02
N GLU A 393 -3.65 -11.60 -12.64
CA GLU A 393 -3.91 -12.45 -13.80
C GLU A 393 -4.80 -13.67 -13.51
N ILE A 394 -4.81 -14.17 -12.27
CA ILE A 394 -5.68 -15.29 -11.87
C ILE A 394 -7.02 -14.83 -11.27
N CYS A 395 -7.13 -13.58 -10.82
CA CYS A 395 -8.33 -13.01 -10.21
C CYS A 395 -9.21 -12.20 -11.18
N PHE A 396 -8.66 -11.69 -12.29
CA PHE A 396 -9.39 -10.81 -13.20
C PHE A 396 -9.13 -11.14 -14.69
N PRO A 397 -10.17 -11.24 -15.53
CA PRO A 397 -11.58 -10.98 -15.23
C PRO A 397 -12.35 -12.16 -14.61
N VAL A 398 -11.91 -13.40 -14.85
CA VAL A 398 -12.63 -14.63 -14.48
C VAL A 398 -11.65 -15.62 -13.84
N ILE A 399 -12.09 -16.30 -12.79
CA ILE A 399 -11.29 -17.26 -12.02
C ILE A 399 -11.37 -18.66 -12.65
N GLU A 400 -10.23 -19.35 -12.78
CA GLU A 400 -10.17 -20.77 -13.16
C GLU A 400 -10.35 -21.66 -11.91
N GLU A 401 -11.60 -21.83 -11.46
CA GLU A 401 -11.96 -22.55 -10.22
C GLU A 401 -11.25 -23.91 -10.09
N ALA A 402 -11.21 -24.69 -11.17
CA ALA A 402 -10.63 -26.04 -11.22
C ALA A 402 -9.11 -26.10 -10.94
N ARG A 403 -8.40 -24.96 -11.01
CA ARG A 403 -6.97 -24.85 -10.68
C ARG A 403 -6.67 -23.75 -9.67
N TRP A 404 -7.70 -23.16 -9.04
CA TRP A 404 -7.55 -21.95 -8.24
C TRP A 404 -6.42 -22.05 -7.19
N LEU A 405 -6.37 -23.13 -6.41
CA LEU A 405 -5.38 -23.28 -5.32
C LEU A 405 -3.94 -23.32 -5.84
N SER A 406 -3.67 -24.09 -6.90
CA SER A 406 -2.34 -24.15 -7.53
C SER A 406 -1.97 -22.84 -8.25
N ASN A 407 -2.95 -22.19 -8.87
CA ASN A 407 -2.77 -20.89 -9.51
C ASN A 407 -2.40 -19.83 -8.45
N LEU A 408 -3.14 -19.79 -7.33
CA LEU A 408 -2.88 -18.93 -6.17
C LEU A 408 -1.51 -19.19 -5.53
N GLU A 409 -1.13 -20.45 -5.32
CA GLU A 409 0.20 -20.80 -4.79
C GLU A 409 1.33 -20.26 -5.70
N SER A 410 1.18 -20.37 -7.02
CA SER A 410 2.17 -19.89 -8.00
C SER A 410 2.42 -18.36 -7.99
N THR A 411 1.49 -17.59 -7.39
CA THR A 411 1.65 -16.15 -7.15
C THR A 411 2.63 -15.85 -6.02
N TYR A 412 2.80 -16.78 -5.08
CA TYR A 412 3.45 -16.61 -3.77
C TYR A 412 2.87 -15.50 -2.86
N TRP A 413 1.72 -14.89 -3.19
CA TRP A 413 1.19 -13.74 -2.43
C TRP A 413 0.97 -14.07 -0.96
N LEU A 414 0.22 -15.15 -0.68
CA LEU A 414 -0.03 -15.59 0.70
C LEU A 414 1.23 -16.09 1.41
N LYS A 415 2.27 -16.54 0.68
CA LYS A 415 3.58 -16.85 1.26
C LYS A 415 4.29 -15.57 1.73
N HIS A 416 4.17 -14.48 0.99
CA HIS A 416 4.70 -13.18 1.41
C HIS A 416 3.92 -12.57 2.59
N ILE A 417 2.58 -12.63 2.56
CA ILE A 417 1.73 -12.23 3.70
C ILE A 417 2.07 -13.05 4.95
N LYS A 418 2.20 -14.38 4.84
CA LYS A 418 2.66 -15.27 5.93
C LYS A 418 4.03 -14.85 6.47
N ASN A 419 5.02 -14.59 5.61
CA ASN A 419 6.36 -14.19 6.07
C ASN A 419 6.34 -12.84 6.82
N ILE A 420 5.52 -11.88 6.39
CA ILE A 420 5.36 -10.58 7.06
C ILE A 420 4.68 -10.76 8.44
N LEU A 421 3.58 -11.52 8.50
CA LEU A 421 2.87 -11.81 9.76
C LEU A 421 3.73 -12.61 10.75
N ASN A 422 4.44 -13.64 10.27
CA ASN A 422 5.38 -14.40 11.10
C ASN A 422 6.51 -13.52 11.63
N GLY A 423 7.02 -12.57 10.83
CA GLY A 423 8.02 -11.61 11.28
C GLY A 423 7.49 -10.69 12.38
N ALA A 424 6.29 -10.13 12.21
CA ALA A 424 5.64 -9.33 13.24
C ALA A 424 5.38 -10.15 14.53
N GLY A 425 4.88 -11.37 14.41
CA GLY A 425 4.66 -12.27 15.56
C GLY A 425 5.93 -12.57 16.35
N ARG A 426 7.09 -12.75 15.69
CA ARG A 426 8.39 -12.95 16.36
C ARG A 426 8.90 -11.71 17.09
N ILE A 427 8.57 -10.52 16.60
CA ILE A 427 8.87 -9.25 17.30
C ILE A 427 7.99 -9.12 18.54
N VAL A 428 6.68 -9.37 18.39
CA VAL A 428 5.70 -9.36 19.49
C VAL A 428 6.10 -10.33 20.60
N ASP A 429 6.43 -11.58 20.25
CA ASP A 429 6.92 -12.59 21.18
C ASP A 429 8.16 -12.12 21.98
N LYS A 430 9.15 -11.52 21.32
CA LYS A 430 10.38 -11.08 22.00
C LYS A 430 10.14 -9.89 22.94
N ILE A 431 9.21 -9.00 22.62
CA ILE A 431 8.82 -7.87 23.47
C ILE A 431 7.88 -8.30 24.61
N GLU A 432 6.92 -9.18 24.33
CA GLU A 432 5.83 -9.52 25.24
C GLU A 432 6.14 -10.72 26.14
N ALA A 433 6.63 -11.83 25.58
CA ALA A 433 6.93 -13.03 26.36
C ALA A 433 8.34 -12.99 26.96
N HIS A 434 9.32 -12.45 26.24
CA HIS A 434 10.73 -12.40 26.66
C HIS A 434 11.20 -11.04 27.19
N LYS A 435 10.32 -10.02 27.23
CA LYS A 435 10.59 -8.64 27.70
C LYS A 435 11.92 -8.06 27.17
N THR A 436 12.29 -8.41 25.94
CA THR A 436 13.56 -8.06 25.29
C THR A 436 13.34 -6.94 24.26
N SER A 437 14.25 -5.97 24.22
CA SER A 437 14.17 -4.86 23.25
C SER A 437 14.56 -5.33 21.85
N VAL A 438 13.90 -4.77 20.82
CA VAL A 438 14.00 -5.18 19.42
C VAL A 438 14.38 -4.00 18.53
N LEU A 439 15.31 -4.22 17.60
CA LEU A 439 15.71 -3.28 16.55
C LEU A 439 15.33 -3.85 15.19
N VAL A 440 14.40 -3.20 14.49
CA VAL A 440 13.93 -3.65 13.17
C VAL A 440 14.55 -2.82 12.05
N HIS A 441 15.12 -3.49 11.05
CA HIS A 441 15.64 -2.82 9.86
C HIS A 441 15.46 -3.66 8.59
N CYS A 442 15.94 -3.12 7.48
CA CYS A 442 16.17 -3.86 6.25
C CYS A 442 17.32 -3.15 5.51
N SER A 443 17.28 -3.00 4.18
CA SER A 443 18.18 -2.06 3.47
C SER A 443 17.90 -0.59 3.87
N ASP A 444 16.84 0.02 3.37
CA ASP A 444 16.59 1.47 3.54
C ASP A 444 15.70 1.85 4.74
N GLY A 445 15.12 0.89 5.48
CA GLY A 445 14.35 1.18 6.70
C GLY A 445 12.96 1.82 6.52
N TRP A 446 12.43 1.88 5.29
CA TRP A 446 11.11 2.49 4.98
C TRP A 446 10.07 1.55 4.35
N ASP A 447 10.45 0.35 3.89
CA ASP A 447 9.53 -0.62 3.27
C ASP A 447 9.11 -1.68 4.31
N ARG A 448 9.79 -2.83 4.32
CA ARG A 448 9.53 -3.96 5.24
C ARG A 448 9.64 -3.59 6.71
N THR A 449 10.48 -2.63 7.04
CA THR A 449 10.58 -2.10 8.40
C THR A 449 9.27 -1.44 8.85
N ALA A 450 8.58 -0.69 7.98
CA ALA A 450 7.27 -0.11 8.28
C ALA A 450 6.18 -1.19 8.37
N GLN A 451 6.22 -2.21 7.49
CA GLN A 451 5.33 -3.38 7.60
C GLN A 451 5.47 -4.06 8.97
N LEU A 452 6.71 -4.37 9.37
CA LEU A 452 7.00 -5.06 10.63
C LEU A 452 6.69 -4.22 11.87
N THR A 453 7.12 -2.96 11.94
CA THR A 453 6.86 -2.14 13.13
C THR A 453 5.39 -1.84 13.30
N ALA A 454 4.69 -1.43 12.24
CA ALA A 454 3.27 -1.13 12.33
C ALA A 454 2.43 -2.36 12.71
N LEU A 455 2.71 -3.55 12.16
CA LEU A 455 2.00 -4.77 12.56
C LEU A 455 2.33 -5.21 13.99
N SER A 456 3.59 -5.13 14.41
CA SER A 456 3.97 -5.49 15.78
C SER A 456 3.31 -4.55 16.80
N MET A 457 3.27 -3.25 16.50
CA MET A 457 2.57 -2.25 17.31
C MET A 457 1.06 -2.50 17.37
N LEU A 458 0.42 -2.82 16.24
CA LEU A 458 -1.00 -3.17 16.19
C LEU A 458 -1.34 -4.42 17.03
N LEU A 459 -0.42 -5.38 17.07
CA LEU A 459 -0.56 -6.61 17.85
C LEU A 459 -0.28 -6.38 19.35
N LEU A 460 0.65 -5.49 19.72
CA LEU A 460 0.99 -5.16 21.12
C LEU A 460 -0.01 -4.20 21.79
N ASP A 461 -0.36 -3.10 21.12
CA ASP A 461 -1.04 -1.94 21.74
C ASP A 461 -2.49 -1.80 21.25
N PRO A 462 -3.50 -2.01 22.12
CA PRO A 462 -4.91 -1.87 21.76
C PRO A 462 -5.31 -0.50 21.21
N PHE A 463 -4.58 0.57 21.53
CA PHE A 463 -4.87 1.91 21.00
C PHE A 463 -4.89 1.90 19.48
N TYR A 464 -3.89 1.30 18.82
CA TYR A 464 -3.80 1.29 17.36
C TYR A 464 -4.88 0.43 16.67
N ARG A 465 -5.71 -0.30 17.44
CA ARG A 465 -6.86 -1.07 16.94
C ARG A 465 -8.18 -0.26 16.96
N THR A 466 -8.17 0.93 17.58
CA THR A 466 -9.21 1.95 17.37
C THR A 466 -9.09 2.57 15.98
N ILE A 467 -10.15 3.22 15.47
CA ILE A 467 -10.12 3.95 14.19
C ILE A 467 -9.03 5.02 14.25
N LYS A 468 -9.14 5.95 15.20
CA LYS A 468 -8.19 7.05 15.42
C LYS A 468 -6.75 6.56 15.63
N GLY A 469 -6.56 5.49 16.40
CA GLY A 469 -5.24 4.90 16.64
C GLY A 469 -4.63 4.29 15.39
N PHE A 470 -5.43 3.68 14.51
CA PHE A 470 -4.94 3.17 13.23
C PHE A 470 -4.56 4.31 12.26
N GLU A 471 -5.29 5.41 12.27
CA GLU A 471 -4.92 6.64 11.54
C GLU A 471 -3.59 7.21 12.07
N VAL A 472 -3.40 7.26 13.39
CA VAL A 472 -2.11 7.63 14.03
C VAL A 472 -0.99 6.65 13.66
N LEU A 473 -1.26 5.34 13.62
CA LEU A 473 -0.29 4.31 13.23
C LEU A 473 0.22 4.52 11.80
N ILE A 474 -0.66 4.92 10.88
CA ILE A 474 -0.31 5.27 9.49
C ILE A 474 0.43 6.60 9.42
N GLU A 475 -0.09 7.67 10.02
CA GLU A 475 0.57 8.98 10.06
C GLU A 475 1.98 8.91 10.66
N LYS A 476 2.20 8.04 11.63
CA LYS A 476 3.51 7.75 12.23
C LYS A 476 4.35 6.79 11.40
N GLU A 477 4.14 5.49 11.52
CA GLU A 477 5.09 4.46 11.04
C GLU A 477 5.24 4.42 9.51
N TRP A 478 4.28 4.99 8.78
CA TRP A 478 4.30 5.07 7.31
C TRP A 478 4.57 6.48 6.79
N LEU A 479 3.86 7.51 7.28
CA LEU A 479 3.94 8.85 6.70
C LEU A 479 5.09 9.68 7.27
N SER A 480 5.21 9.81 8.60
CA SER A 480 6.29 10.58 9.24
C SER A 480 7.64 9.89 9.03
N PHE A 481 7.69 8.57 9.17
CA PHE A 481 8.87 7.73 8.94
C PHE A 481 9.26 7.53 7.45
N GLY A 482 8.56 8.18 6.52
CA GLY A 482 9.00 8.30 5.12
C GLY A 482 8.91 7.01 4.29
N HIS A 483 7.81 6.27 4.39
CA HIS A 483 7.46 5.33 3.33
C HIS A 483 7.20 6.10 2.03
N LYS A 484 7.79 5.62 0.93
CA LYS A 484 7.84 6.34 -0.34
C LYS A 484 6.57 6.21 -1.19
N PHE A 485 5.41 6.58 -0.66
CA PHE A 485 4.12 6.43 -1.33
C PHE A 485 4.11 6.93 -2.79
N GLN A 486 4.59 8.17 -3.04
CA GLN A 486 4.68 8.72 -4.39
C GLN A 486 5.48 7.83 -5.37
N GLN A 487 6.60 7.25 -4.93
CA GLN A 487 7.44 6.38 -5.75
C GLN A 487 6.85 4.96 -5.87
N ARG A 488 6.27 4.43 -4.79
CA ARG A 488 5.72 3.06 -4.70
C ARG A 488 4.40 2.91 -5.47
N ILE A 489 3.62 3.98 -5.58
CA ILE A 489 2.29 3.99 -6.22
C ILE A 489 2.31 4.69 -7.59
N GLY A 490 3.24 5.62 -7.83
CA GLY A 490 3.28 6.44 -9.04
C GLY A 490 2.01 7.28 -9.20
N HIS A 491 1.75 8.20 -8.28
CA HIS A 491 0.61 9.12 -8.38
C HIS A 491 0.84 10.09 -9.55
N GLY A 492 -0.05 10.08 -10.53
CA GLY A 492 0.00 10.97 -11.68
C GLY A 492 1.20 10.83 -12.62
N ASP A 493 1.86 9.67 -12.62
CA ASP A 493 3.07 9.39 -13.43
C ASP A 493 2.79 8.25 -14.43
N ASN A 494 3.02 8.52 -15.73
CA ASN A 494 2.78 7.62 -16.86
C ASN A 494 3.82 6.50 -17.06
N ASN A 495 4.96 6.50 -16.35
CA ASN A 495 5.97 5.43 -16.39
C ASN A 495 5.49 4.17 -15.63
N HIS A 496 4.50 3.49 -16.18
CA HIS A 496 3.92 2.26 -15.60
C HIS A 496 4.93 1.11 -15.42
N SER A 497 6.08 1.20 -16.11
CA SER A 497 7.21 0.25 -16.08
C SER A 497 8.22 0.51 -14.95
N ASP A 498 8.06 1.58 -14.16
CA ASP A 498 8.99 1.97 -13.09
C ASP A 498 9.26 0.82 -12.09
N ALA A 499 10.54 0.48 -11.96
CA ALA A 499 11.03 -0.61 -11.12
C ALA A 499 10.89 -0.34 -9.61
N ASP A 500 10.63 0.89 -9.18
CA ASP A 500 10.37 1.25 -7.78
C ASP A 500 8.88 1.13 -7.36
N ARG A 501 7.93 0.98 -8.31
CA ARG A 501 6.50 0.78 -7.99
C ARG A 501 6.27 -0.59 -7.34
N SER A 502 5.61 -0.66 -6.18
CA SER A 502 5.46 -1.91 -5.41
C SER A 502 4.36 -1.84 -4.35
N PRO A 503 3.58 -2.91 -4.12
CA PRO A 503 2.39 -2.92 -3.25
C PRO A 503 2.71 -3.06 -1.76
N VAL A 504 3.77 -2.41 -1.26
CA VAL A 504 4.28 -2.58 0.12
C VAL A 504 3.23 -2.20 1.18
N PHE A 505 2.50 -1.09 0.99
CA PHE A 505 1.41 -0.69 1.89
C PHE A 505 0.14 -1.54 1.70
N LEU A 506 -0.14 -2.02 0.49
CA LEU A 506 -1.26 -2.94 0.26
C LEU A 506 -1.04 -4.28 0.98
N GLN A 507 0.20 -4.80 0.99
CA GLN A 507 0.57 -5.97 1.79
C GLN A 507 0.39 -5.73 3.30
N PHE A 508 0.61 -4.50 3.79
CA PHE A 508 0.32 -4.16 5.18
C PHE A 508 -1.19 -4.20 5.46
N ILE A 509 -2.02 -3.57 4.63
CA ILE A 509 -3.48 -3.59 4.80
C ILE A 509 -4.05 -5.02 4.67
N ASP A 510 -3.50 -5.84 3.76
CA ASP A 510 -3.81 -7.28 3.65
C ASP A 510 -3.46 -8.01 4.97
N CYS A 511 -2.23 -7.87 5.48
CA CYS A 511 -1.83 -8.42 6.77
C CYS A 511 -2.75 -7.97 7.91
N VAL A 512 -3.11 -6.68 7.99
CA VAL A 512 -4.07 -6.15 8.99
C VAL A 512 -5.41 -6.85 8.86
N TRP A 513 -5.95 -6.97 7.64
CA TRP A 513 -7.20 -7.66 7.40
C TRP A 513 -7.15 -9.14 7.82
N GLN A 514 -6.05 -9.87 7.57
CA GLN A 514 -5.89 -11.24 8.10
C GLN A 514 -6.07 -11.29 9.62
N VAL A 515 -5.50 -10.31 10.35
CA VAL A 515 -5.66 -10.22 11.81
C VAL A 515 -7.09 -9.84 12.22
N THR A 516 -7.79 -8.99 11.45
CA THR A 516 -9.23 -8.73 11.72
C THR A 516 -10.09 -9.98 11.56
N GLN A 517 -9.80 -10.87 10.60
CA GLN A 517 -10.57 -12.12 10.44
C GLN A 517 -10.29 -13.12 11.56
N LEU A 518 -9.05 -13.18 12.06
CA LEU A 518 -8.66 -14.04 13.19
C LEU A 518 -9.20 -13.53 14.53
N PHE A 519 -9.34 -12.21 14.68
CA PHE A 519 -9.80 -11.55 15.91
C PHE A 519 -10.93 -10.54 15.64
N PRO A 520 -12.13 -11.00 15.22
CA PRO A 520 -13.20 -10.14 14.69
C PRO A 520 -13.75 -9.11 15.70
N ASN A 521 -13.51 -9.29 16.99
CA ASN A 521 -13.96 -8.37 18.03
C ASN A 521 -12.83 -7.43 18.52
N ALA A 522 -11.58 -7.62 18.10
CA ALA A 522 -10.42 -6.92 18.66
C ALA A 522 -10.11 -5.54 18.04
N PHE A 523 -10.90 -5.11 17.05
CA PHE A 523 -10.72 -3.89 16.28
C PHE A 523 -12.01 -3.05 16.29
N GLU A 524 -11.87 -1.72 16.36
CA GLU A 524 -13.00 -0.80 16.23
C GLU A 524 -13.41 -0.63 14.76
N PHE A 525 -12.46 -0.76 13.82
CA PHE A 525 -12.72 -0.59 12.39
C PHE A 525 -13.18 -1.88 11.69
N ASN A 526 -13.92 -1.72 10.59
CA ASN A 526 -14.44 -2.80 9.74
C ASN A 526 -13.74 -2.87 8.36
N ASP A 527 -14.11 -3.85 7.53
CA ASP A 527 -13.53 -4.05 6.19
C ASP A 527 -13.70 -2.82 5.26
N CYS A 528 -14.77 -2.04 5.42
CA CYS A 528 -15.02 -0.85 4.59
C CYS A 528 -13.98 0.25 4.85
N PHE A 529 -13.49 0.39 6.09
CA PHE A 529 -12.40 1.31 6.44
C PHE A 529 -11.10 0.95 5.73
N LEU A 530 -10.70 -0.33 5.79
CA LEU A 530 -9.48 -0.83 5.14
C LEU A 530 -9.56 -0.70 3.61
N ILE A 531 -10.72 -0.99 3.01
CA ILE A 531 -10.95 -0.81 1.57
C ILE A 531 -10.94 0.68 1.19
N THR A 532 -11.55 1.55 2.00
CA THR A 532 -11.56 3.01 1.78
C THR A 532 -10.14 3.59 1.79
N ILE A 533 -9.28 3.11 2.69
CA ILE A 533 -7.85 3.46 2.72
C ILE A 533 -7.14 3.04 1.42
N VAL A 534 -7.42 1.85 0.88
CA VAL A 534 -6.78 1.35 -0.36
C VAL A 534 -7.34 2.02 -1.63
N ASP A 535 -8.64 2.27 -1.72
CA ASP A 535 -9.22 3.05 -2.83
C ASP A 535 -8.66 4.48 -2.81
N HIS A 536 -8.51 5.10 -1.62
CA HIS A 536 -7.99 6.47 -1.53
C HIS A 536 -6.47 6.61 -1.67
N LEU A 537 -5.68 5.59 -1.29
CA LEU A 537 -4.27 5.43 -1.66
C LEU A 537 -4.04 5.67 -3.16
N TYR A 538 -4.90 5.11 -4.02
CA TYR A 538 -4.79 5.30 -5.46
C TYR A 538 -5.48 6.56 -5.96
N SER A 539 -6.59 6.97 -5.36
CA SER A 539 -7.48 8.04 -5.88
C SER A 539 -6.82 9.38 -6.13
N CYS A 540 -5.85 9.79 -5.29
CA CYS A 540 -5.32 11.15 -5.23
C CYS A 540 -6.39 12.24 -4.96
N ARG A 541 -7.52 11.91 -4.28
CA ARG A 541 -8.51 12.87 -3.74
C ARG A 541 -8.02 13.64 -2.53
N PHE A 542 -7.18 12.99 -1.71
CA PHE A 542 -6.68 13.50 -0.44
C PHE A 542 -5.16 13.60 -0.45
N GLY A 543 -4.60 14.49 0.37
CA GLY A 543 -3.14 14.70 0.46
C GLY A 543 -2.38 13.63 1.24
N THR A 544 -3.07 12.85 2.08
CA THR A 544 -2.51 11.92 3.08
C THR A 544 -1.38 11.05 2.52
N PHE A 545 -1.64 10.34 1.42
CA PHE A 545 -0.67 9.42 0.81
C PHE A 545 0.24 10.06 -0.24
N LEU A 546 0.24 11.38 -0.41
CA LEU A 546 1.12 12.03 -1.40
C LEU A 546 2.54 12.22 -0.88
N TYR A 547 3.50 12.33 -1.81
CA TYR A 547 4.94 12.50 -1.55
C TYR A 547 5.63 11.28 -0.89
N SER A 548 6.92 11.42 -0.57
CA SER A 548 7.79 10.32 -0.10
C SER A 548 8.38 10.52 1.30
N SER A 549 8.29 11.71 1.89
CA SER A 549 8.68 11.97 3.29
C SER A 549 7.89 13.11 3.93
N GLU A 550 8.04 13.26 5.25
CA GLU A 550 7.51 14.41 5.99
C GLU A 550 8.05 15.75 5.44
N ARG A 551 9.38 15.86 5.20
CA ARG A 551 10.01 17.04 4.61
C ARG A 551 9.37 17.45 3.28
N GLU A 552 9.07 16.48 2.41
CA GLU A 552 8.41 16.75 1.13
C GLU A 552 6.99 17.30 1.34
N ARG A 553 6.20 16.71 2.25
CA ARG A 553 4.85 17.17 2.60
C ARG A 553 4.84 18.57 3.22
N VAL A 554 5.81 18.89 4.08
CA VAL A 554 5.99 20.22 4.67
C VAL A 554 6.39 21.25 3.62
N THR A 555 7.43 20.96 2.81
CA THR A 555 7.89 21.84 1.71
C THR A 555 6.76 22.17 0.73
N ASN A 556 5.89 21.21 0.39
CA ASN A 556 4.78 21.43 -0.53
C ASN A 556 3.53 22.04 0.13
N GLN A 557 3.51 22.18 1.47
CA GLN A 557 2.40 22.70 2.27
C GLN A 557 1.13 21.83 2.15
N VAL A 558 1.29 20.51 2.17
CA VAL A 558 0.20 19.55 1.92
C VAL A 558 -0.92 19.67 2.94
N LYS A 559 -0.58 19.82 4.24
CA LYS A 559 -1.57 20.02 5.33
C LYS A 559 -2.39 21.30 5.18
N GLN A 560 -1.94 22.28 4.38
CA GLN A 560 -2.61 23.57 4.16
C GLN A 560 -3.33 23.67 2.80
N LYS A 561 -2.92 22.88 1.81
CA LYS A 561 -3.42 22.96 0.42
C LYS A 561 -4.30 21.79 -0.01
N THR A 562 -4.46 20.78 0.82
CA THR A 562 -5.20 19.55 0.49
C THR A 562 -5.97 19.06 1.70
N ILE A 563 -7.05 18.30 1.48
CA ILE A 563 -7.85 17.68 2.55
C ILE A 563 -7.23 16.33 2.94
N SER A 564 -7.29 15.96 4.23
CA SER A 564 -6.85 14.66 4.73
C SER A 564 -7.93 13.59 4.50
N LEU A 565 -7.53 12.34 4.26
CA LEU A 565 -8.45 11.19 4.24
C LEU A 565 -9.21 11.06 5.57
N TRP A 566 -8.52 11.32 6.69
CA TRP A 566 -9.08 11.20 8.04
C TRP A 566 -10.20 12.23 8.29
N SER A 567 -10.19 13.38 7.59
CA SER A 567 -11.34 14.32 7.60
C SER A 567 -12.60 13.68 7.02
N HIS A 568 -12.46 12.92 5.94
CA HIS A 568 -13.59 12.27 5.27
C HIS A 568 -14.08 11.06 6.09
N ILE A 569 -13.16 10.24 6.60
CA ILE A 569 -13.48 9.06 7.39
C ILE A 569 -14.17 9.43 8.70
N ASN A 570 -13.60 10.33 9.51
CA ASN A 570 -14.16 10.62 10.84
C ASN A 570 -15.46 11.45 10.77
N SER A 571 -15.63 12.29 9.74
CA SER A 571 -16.93 12.94 9.43
C SER A 571 -18.03 11.93 9.00
N SER A 572 -17.73 10.63 8.93
CA SER A 572 -18.68 9.54 8.65
C SER A 572 -18.34 8.27 9.45
N ILE A 573 -17.77 8.43 10.65
CA ILE A 573 -17.13 7.35 11.43
C ILE A 573 -18.01 6.10 11.64
N ASP A 574 -19.33 6.25 11.75
CA ASP A 574 -20.25 5.14 11.98
C ASP A 574 -20.37 4.15 10.79
N MET A 575 -20.00 4.57 9.56
CA MET A 575 -19.84 3.65 8.42
C MET A 575 -18.64 2.69 8.62
N TYR A 576 -17.64 3.13 9.38
CA TYR A 576 -16.35 2.48 9.52
C TYR A 576 -16.23 1.63 10.80
N LYS A 577 -17.16 1.78 11.75
CA LYS A 577 -17.21 1.00 12.99
C LYS A 577 -17.59 -0.47 12.77
N ASN A 578 -16.98 -1.32 13.58
CA ASN A 578 -17.25 -2.73 13.73
C ASN A 578 -18.30 -2.94 14.84
N PRO A 579 -19.53 -3.41 14.53
CA PRO A 579 -20.59 -3.59 15.53
C PRO A 579 -20.31 -4.73 16.53
N PHE A 580 -19.26 -5.54 16.30
CA PHE A 580 -18.86 -6.64 17.19
C PHE A 580 -17.64 -6.32 18.06
N THR A 581 -17.15 -5.07 18.05
CA THR A 581 -15.94 -4.71 18.79
C THR A 581 -16.10 -4.86 20.31
N SER A 582 -15.09 -5.41 20.97
CA SER A 582 -14.98 -5.50 22.44
C SER A 582 -14.04 -4.46 23.04
N LEU A 583 -13.50 -3.55 22.24
CA LEU A 583 -12.72 -2.41 22.73
C LEU A 583 -13.64 -1.47 23.51
N SER A 584 -13.39 -1.30 24.81
CA SER A 584 -14.11 -0.31 25.60
C SER A 584 -13.73 1.11 25.17
N SER A 585 -14.68 2.05 25.22
CA SER A 585 -14.51 3.48 24.90
C SER A 585 -13.70 4.26 25.95
N LYS A 586 -12.50 3.75 26.30
CA LYS A 586 -11.55 4.29 27.28
C LYS A 586 -10.21 4.73 26.66
N TYR A 587 -10.10 4.68 25.34
CA TYR A 587 -8.91 5.02 24.55
C TYR A 587 -9.17 6.22 23.63
#